data_AF-A0A535ADG3-F1
#
_entry.id   AF-A0A535ADG3-F1
#
_cell.length_a   1.000
_cell.length_b   1.000
_cell.length_c   1.000
_cell.angle_alpha   90.00
_cell.angle_beta   90.00
_cell.angle_gamma   90.00
#
_symmetry.space_group_name_H-M   'P 1'
#
loop_
_entity.id
_entity.type
_entity.pdbx_description
1 polymer ?
#
loop_
_entity_poly.entity_id
_entity_poly.type
_entity_poly.pdbx_seq_one_letter_code
_entity_poly.pdbx_strand_id
1 'polypeptide(L)'
;MRRSARHAGCRFTPLFAAALALGLAAPTFAGMIEGDGKGKAANDCMVELSIDATPTPTGPAITCSDCDGTCDADATQDDQCSFAVKLCVNQTGDSACTPTALKKAFANVKGVHGLKKLAAPASLGGDASCGTVASNFIVKVRGKKKNKPGKAFITLMGISTGKGKAQRVDKDRFTLTCTPHGTCKPPPTLCPANTTTTTLPSLCGNHTMDAGATASRQGSSSATRRAAAAAARVRSAPTRARVRRPPPARAAHPIPPC
;
A
#
# COMPACT_ATOMS: atom_id res chain seq x y z
N MET A 1 -45.81 17.36 64.14
CA MET A 1 -45.80 17.74 62.71
C MET A 1 -44.38 18.14 62.30
N ARG A 2 -43.70 17.33 61.48
CA ARG A 2 -42.64 17.74 60.53
C ARG A 2 -42.22 16.49 59.73
N ARG A 3 -42.41 16.56 58.41
CA ARG A 3 -42.14 15.50 57.42
C ARG A 3 -40.63 15.47 57.13
N SER A 4 -40.05 14.29 56.93
CA SER A 4 -38.73 14.15 56.29
C SER A 4 -38.78 13.05 55.23
N ALA A 5 -38.20 13.37 54.06
CA ALA A 5 -38.46 12.78 52.76
C ALA A 5 -37.72 11.45 52.54
N ARG A 6 -38.38 10.52 51.81
CA ARG A 6 -37.76 9.32 51.25
C ARG A 6 -37.11 9.68 49.90
N HIS A 7 -35.82 9.41 49.74
CA HIS A 7 -35.13 9.47 48.45
C HIS A 7 -35.28 8.13 47.71
N ALA A 8 -35.95 8.17 46.56
CA ALA A 8 -36.02 7.06 45.62
C ALA A 8 -34.75 7.07 44.74
N GLY A 9 -33.85 6.10 44.95
CA GLY A 9 -32.67 5.91 44.12
C GLY A 9 -33.01 5.09 42.87
N CYS A 10 -33.08 5.76 41.72
CA CYS A 10 -33.21 5.11 40.41
C CYS A 10 -31.80 4.76 39.90
N ARG A 11 -31.47 3.46 39.85
CA ARG A 11 -30.18 2.96 39.33
C ARG A 11 -30.24 2.92 37.81
N PHE A 12 -29.52 3.82 37.13
CA PHE A 12 -29.27 3.77 35.69
C PHE A 12 -28.06 2.88 35.41
N THR A 13 -28.27 1.75 34.74
CA THR A 13 -27.22 0.87 34.24
C THR A 13 -26.81 1.33 32.83
N PRO A 14 -25.54 1.66 32.56
CA PRO A 14 -25.11 2.06 31.21
C PRO A 14 -24.89 0.85 30.30
N LEU A 15 -25.49 0.89 29.12
CA LEU A 15 -25.22 -0.03 28.00
C LEU A 15 -23.80 0.23 27.46
N PHE A 16 -22.90 -0.75 27.56
CA PHE A 16 -21.61 -0.73 26.87
C PHE A 16 -21.82 -1.09 25.39
N ALA A 17 -21.82 -0.09 24.51
CA ALA A 17 -21.75 -0.31 23.07
C ALA A 17 -20.29 -0.60 22.66
N ALA A 18 -19.99 -1.86 22.33
CA ALA A 18 -18.71 -2.25 21.75
C ALA A 18 -18.71 -1.90 20.25
N ALA A 19 -18.09 -0.78 19.88
CA ALA A 19 -17.84 -0.42 18.49
C ALA A 19 -16.73 -1.31 17.92
N LEU A 20 -17.10 -2.27 17.06
CA LEU A 20 -16.16 -3.09 16.30
C LEU A 20 -15.54 -2.21 15.19
N ALA A 21 -14.35 -1.68 15.44
CA ALA A 21 -13.60 -0.93 14.43
C ALA A 21 -13.07 -1.92 13.37
N LEU A 22 -13.77 -2.04 12.24
CA LEU A 22 -13.21 -2.67 11.05
C LEU A 22 -12.07 -1.78 10.53
N GLY A 23 -10.83 -2.19 10.80
CA GLY A 23 -9.65 -1.57 10.22
C GLY A 23 -9.64 -1.80 8.70
N LEU A 24 -9.82 -0.74 7.92
CA LEU A 24 -9.49 -0.71 6.51
C LEU A 24 -7.97 -0.94 6.38
N ALA A 25 -7.57 -2.16 6.05
CA ALA A 25 -6.20 -2.42 5.62
C ALA A 25 -5.98 -1.62 4.32
N ALA A 26 -5.24 -0.52 4.41
CA ALA A 26 -4.81 0.19 3.22
C ALA A 26 -3.93 -0.77 2.39
N PRO A 27 -4.14 -0.88 1.06
CA PRO A 27 -3.29 -1.69 0.22
C PRO A 27 -1.85 -1.19 0.36
N THR A 28 -0.98 -2.03 0.91
CA THR A 28 0.45 -1.78 0.97
C THR A 28 1.00 -2.01 -0.44
N PHE A 29 1.37 -0.94 -1.14
CA PHE A 29 1.97 -1.04 -2.48
C PHE A 29 3.21 -1.94 -2.43
N ALA A 30 3.15 -3.03 -3.19
CA ALA A 30 4.06 -4.16 -3.03
C ALA A 30 5.49 -3.91 -3.55
N GLY A 31 5.78 -2.83 -4.27
CA GLY A 31 7.16 -2.33 -4.30
C GLY A 31 7.47 -1.22 -5.31
N MET A 32 8.73 -0.79 -5.26
CA MET A 32 9.34 0.19 -6.16
C MET A 32 10.24 -0.55 -7.15
N ILE A 33 10.23 -0.10 -8.40
CA ILE A 33 11.16 -0.59 -9.41
C ILE A 33 12.17 0.52 -9.66
N GLU A 34 13.43 0.20 -9.37
CA GLU A 34 14.57 1.05 -9.73
C GLU A 34 14.64 1.23 -11.26
N GLY A 35 15.34 2.27 -11.68
CA GLY A 35 15.40 2.73 -13.06
C GLY A 35 15.77 1.67 -14.11
N ASP A 36 15.71 2.04 -15.39
CA ASP A 36 15.96 1.08 -16.48
C ASP A 36 17.45 0.78 -16.73
N GLY A 37 18.32 1.27 -15.84
CA GLY A 37 19.78 1.16 -15.90
C GLY A 37 20.41 2.03 -16.99
N LYS A 38 19.64 2.83 -17.73
CA LYS A 38 20.12 3.69 -18.82
C LYS A 38 20.25 5.12 -18.33
N GLY A 39 21.01 5.30 -17.26
CA GLY A 39 21.15 6.57 -16.58
C GLY A 39 22.46 6.67 -15.82
N LYS A 40 22.57 7.73 -15.03
CA LYS A 40 23.57 7.78 -13.97
C LYS A 40 22.88 7.22 -12.74
N ALA A 41 23.36 6.10 -12.20
CA ALA A 41 22.82 5.48 -10.97
C ALA A 41 22.57 6.51 -9.85
N ALA A 42 23.46 7.50 -9.73
CA ALA A 42 23.31 8.62 -8.79
C ALA A 42 22.05 9.48 -8.98
N ASN A 43 21.24 9.26 -10.02
CA ASN A 43 20.00 9.97 -10.30
C ASN A 43 18.76 9.08 -10.22
N ASP A 44 18.88 7.76 -10.17
CA ASP A 44 17.77 6.81 -10.38
C ASP A 44 16.70 6.87 -9.26
N CYS A 45 17.03 7.46 -8.11
CA CYS A 45 16.07 7.75 -7.04
C CYS A 45 15.21 8.99 -7.27
N MET A 46 15.46 9.79 -8.30
CA MET A 46 14.72 11.03 -8.53
C MET A 46 13.31 10.73 -9.01
N VAL A 47 13.11 9.72 -9.86
CA VAL A 47 11.79 9.22 -10.27
C VAL A 47 11.75 7.70 -10.32
N GLU A 48 10.80 7.10 -9.62
CA GLU A 48 10.63 5.64 -9.58
C GLU A 48 9.20 5.23 -9.90
N LEU A 49 9.05 4.03 -10.46
CA LEU A 49 7.74 3.44 -10.71
C LEU A 49 7.36 2.56 -9.52
N SER A 50 6.26 2.89 -8.84
CA SER A 50 5.63 1.96 -7.90
C SER A 50 4.55 1.17 -8.63
N ILE A 51 4.55 -0.13 -8.41
CA ILE A 51 3.56 -1.07 -8.94
C ILE A 51 3.04 -1.96 -7.81
N ASP A 52 1.77 -2.32 -7.88
CA ASP A 52 1.22 -3.39 -7.05
C ASP A 52 1.42 -4.74 -7.76
N ALA A 53 2.53 -5.40 -7.47
CA ALA A 53 2.85 -6.73 -7.98
C ALA A 53 3.68 -7.51 -6.96
N THR A 54 3.44 -8.82 -6.85
CA THR A 54 4.05 -9.70 -5.83
C THR A 54 4.65 -10.98 -6.45
N PRO A 55 5.98 -11.17 -6.43
CA PRO A 55 6.98 -10.29 -5.85
C PRO A 55 7.13 -8.98 -6.64
N THR A 56 7.74 -7.97 -6.01
CA THR A 56 8.13 -6.75 -6.70
C THR A 56 9.06 -7.10 -7.87
N PRO A 57 8.82 -6.58 -9.08
CA PRO A 57 9.73 -6.76 -10.20
C PRO A 57 11.10 -6.13 -9.91
N THR A 58 12.18 -6.84 -10.25
CA THR A 58 13.57 -6.37 -10.04
C THR A 58 14.12 -5.54 -11.20
N GLY A 59 13.31 -5.21 -12.20
CA GLY A 59 13.77 -4.46 -13.37
C GLY A 59 12.66 -3.83 -14.19
N PRO A 60 13.01 -3.10 -15.25
CA PRO A 60 12.09 -2.21 -15.96
C PRO A 60 11.04 -2.94 -16.82
N ALA A 61 11.12 -4.26 -16.94
CA ALA A 61 10.21 -5.07 -17.73
C ALA A 61 9.36 -5.96 -16.82
N ILE A 62 8.05 -5.70 -16.82
CA ILE A 62 7.05 -6.50 -16.12
C ILE A 62 6.29 -7.30 -17.16
N THR A 63 6.21 -8.62 -16.96
CA THR A 63 5.33 -9.48 -17.74
C THR A 63 4.33 -10.08 -16.80
N CYS A 64 3.05 -9.85 -17.10
CA CYS A 64 1.93 -10.41 -16.37
C CYS A 64 1.11 -11.26 -17.33
N SER A 65 0.54 -12.34 -16.84
CA SER A 65 -0.48 -13.07 -17.57
C SER A 65 -1.86 -12.55 -17.16
N ASP A 66 -2.75 -12.45 -18.14
CA ASP A 66 -4.19 -12.23 -17.90
C ASP A 66 -4.66 -13.20 -16.82
N CYS A 67 -5.41 -12.72 -15.82
CA CYS A 67 -5.87 -13.40 -14.60
C CYS A 67 -4.83 -13.81 -13.55
N ASP A 68 -3.56 -13.38 -13.68
CA ASP A 68 -2.54 -13.64 -12.67
C ASP A 68 -2.71 -12.69 -11.47
N GLY A 69 -3.35 -13.14 -10.40
CA GLY A 69 -3.59 -12.34 -9.18
C GLY A 69 -2.32 -11.85 -8.46
N THR A 70 -1.12 -12.16 -8.95
CA THR A 70 0.12 -11.56 -8.45
C THR A 70 0.47 -10.21 -9.08
N CYS A 71 -0.03 -9.90 -10.27
CA CYS A 71 0.31 -8.69 -11.03
C CYS A 71 -0.86 -8.10 -11.83
N ASP A 72 -1.93 -8.87 -12.01
CA ASP A 72 -3.22 -8.48 -12.57
C ASP A 72 -4.19 -8.21 -11.42
N ALA A 73 -4.50 -6.93 -11.21
CA ALA A 73 -5.17 -6.46 -10.01
C ALA A 73 -6.61 -6.98 -9.87
N ASP A 74 -7.27 -7.34 -10.96
CA ASP A 74 -8.62 -7.92 -10.95
C ASP A 74 -8.64 -9.46 -11.01
N ALA A 75 -7.48 -10.09 -11.25
CA ALA A 75 -7.31 -11.55 -11.37
C ALA A 75 -8.38 -12.22 -12.25
N THR A 76 -8.89 -11.52 -13.26
CA THR A 76 -10.02 -11.96 -14.07
C THR A 76 -9.54 -12.35 -15.46
N GLN A 77 -10.13 -13.40 -16.05
CA GLN A 77 -9.84 -13.80 -17.42
C GLN A 77 -10.64 -12.96 -18.42
N ASP A 78 -10.07 -11.86 -18.92
CA ASP A 78 -10.80 -10.90 -19.77
C ASP A 78 -9.99 -10.30 -20.93
N ASP A 79 -8.93 -10.97 -21.38
CA ASP A 79 -8.06 -10.57 -22.49
C ASP A 79 -7.29 -9.25 -22.22
N GLN A 80 -7.08 -8.92 -20.96
CA GLN A 80 -6.32 -7.75 -20.53
C GLN A 80 -5.67 -8.00 -19.17
N CYS A 81 -4.79 -7.10 -18.78
CA CYS A 81 -4.22 -7.08 -17.45
C CYS A 81 -4.43 -5.67 -16.89
N SER A 82 -4.92 -5.61 -15.67
CA SER A 82 -5.11 -4.41 -14.88
C SER A 82 -3.92 -4.20 -13.96
N PHE A 83 -3.23 -3.06 -14.10
CA PHE A 83 -2.09 -2.73 -13.24
C PHE A 83 -2.44 -1.54 -12.34
N ALA A 84 -2.03 -1.59 -11.08
CA ALA A 84 -2.05 -0.44 -10.19
C ALA A 84 -0.64 0.17 -10.13
N VAL A 85 -0.46 1.33 -10.77
CA VAL A 85 0.85 2.00 -10.85
C VAL A 85 0.78 3.46 -10.39
N LYS A 86 1.90 4.00 -9.91
CA LYS A 86 2.05 5.43 -9.59
C LYS A 86 3.49 5.91 -9.79
N LEU A 87 3.62 7.21 -10.09
CA LEU A 87 4.91 7.90 -10.12
C LEU A 87 5.32 8.29 -8.71
N CYS A 88 6.52 7.87 -8.30
CA CYS A 88 7.15 8.28 -7.06
C CYS A 88 8.40 9.11 -7.35
N VAL A 89 8.76 10.01 -6.44
CA VAL A 89 9.94 10.87 -6.56
C VAL A 89 10.79 10.76 -5.31
N ASN A 90 12.10 10.99 -5.45
CA ASN A 90 13.04 11.13 -4.34
C ASN A 90 12.98 9.98 -3.33
N GLN A 91 12.86 8.73 -3.80
CA GLN A 91 12.87 7.60 -2.87
C GLN A 91 14.26 7.44 -2.24
N THR A 92 14.32 6.74 -1.11
CA THR A 92 15.52 6.69 -0.25
C THR A 92 16.12 5.30 -0.14
N GLY A 93 15.67 4.35 -0.97
CA GLY A 93 16.13 2.96 -0.95
C GLY A 93 17.52 2.76 -1.56
N ASP A 94 17.94 3.64 -2.47
CA ASP A 94 19.23 3.56 -3.14
C ASP A 94 20.29 4.44 -2.45
N SER A 95 21.28 3.79 -1.85
CA SER A 95 22.42 4.47 -1.20
C SER A 95 23.33 5.23 -2.18
N ALA A 96 23.33 4.87 -3.47
CA ALA A 96 24.13 5.53 -4.51
C ALA A 96 23.46 6.82 -5.03
N CYS A 97 22.18 7.03 -4.74
CA CYS A 97 21.42 8.18 -5.20
C CYS A 97 21.05 9.12 -4.05
N THR A 98 21.29 10.42 -4.25
CA THR A 98 20.89 11.45 -3.28
C THR A 98 19.62 12.17 -3.75
N PRO A 99 18.51 12.11 -2.98
CA PRO A 99 17.30 12.87 -3.25
C PRO A 99 17.56 14.36 -3.45
N THR A 100 16.76 15.01 -4.29
CA THR A 100 16.92 16.43 -4.57
C THR A 100 15.61 17.10 -4.99
N ALA A 101 15.50 18.41 -4.76
CA ALA A 101 14.36 19.17 -5.24
C ALA A 101 14.26 19.08 -6.77
N LEU A 102 13.06 18.76 -7.26
CA LEU A 102 12.78 18.65 -8.69
C LEU A 102 12.07 19.89 -9.20
N LYS A 103 12.54 20.38 -10.35
CA LYS A 103 11.82 21.37 -11.16
C LYS A 103 10.62 20.74 -11.85
N LYS A 104 10.76 19.49 -12.30
CA LYS A 104 9.72 18.73 -13.00
C LYS A 104 9.84 17.25 -12.67
N ALA A 105 8.70 16.60 -12.51
CA ALA A 105 8.55 15.16 -12.54
C ALA A 105 7.35 14.83 -13.41
N PHE A 106 7.48 13.87 -14.33
CA PHE A 106 6.35 13.39 -15.11
C PHE A 106 6.53 11.95 -15.54
N ALA A 107 5.40 11.27 -15.74
CA ALA A 107 5.33 9.92 -16.27
C ALA A 107 4.47 9.95 -17.53
N ASN A 108 5.05 9.70 -18.70
CA ASN A 108 4.29 9.58 -19.94
C ASN A 108 3.92 8.12 -20.20
N VAL A 109 2.66 7.88 -20.54
CA VAL A 109 2.10 6.54 -20.77
C VAL A 109 1.79 6.35 -22.25
N LYS A 110 2.20 5.20 -22.80
CA LYS A 110 1.86 4.73 -24.14
C LYS A 110 1.29 3.32 -24.08
N GLY A 111 0.33 3.00 -24.94
CA GLY A 111 -0.27 1.66 -25.01
C GLY A 111 -1.47 1.42 -24.09
N VAL A 112 -1.85 2.40 -23.27
CA VAL A 112 -3.08 2.39 -22.46
C VAL A 112 -4.10 3.36 -23.07
N HIS A 113 -5.36 2.93 -23.18
CA HIS A 113 -6.45 3.76 -23.69
C HIS A 113 -6.91 4.78 -22.64
N GLY A 114 -7.12 6.04 -23.01
CA GLY A 114 -7.57 7.10 -22.10
C GLY A 114 -6.53 7.61 -21.09
N LEU A 115 -5.41 6.92 -20.89
CA LEU A 115 -4.35 7.32 -19.95
C LEU A 115 -3.08 7.75 -20.70
N LYS A 116 -2.71 9.02 -20.59
CA LYS A 116 -1.50 9.59 -21.23
C LYS A 116 -0.38 9.92 -20.24
N LYS A 117 -0.71 10.14 -18.97
CA LYS A 117 0.24 10.46 -17.91
C LYS A 117 -0.20 9.89 -16.58
N LEU A 118 0.76 9.54 -15.72
CA LEU A 118 0.48 9.34 -14.30
C LEU A 118 0.55 10.68 -13.58
N ALA A 119 -0.20 10.82 -12.49
CA ALA A 119 -0.14 12.00 -11.65
C ALA A 119 1.21 12.08 -10.95
N ALA A 120 1.83 13.26 -10.98
CA ALA A 120 3.00 13.55 -10.15
C ALA A 120 2.55 13.86 -8.71
N PRO A 121 3.39 13.63 -7.69
CA PRO A 121 3.15 14.12 -6.34
C PRO A 121 3.02 15.65 -6.31
N ALA A 122 2.24 16.16 -5.36
CA ALA A 122 1.99 17.60 -5.21
C ALA A 122 3.25 18.37 -4.78
N SER A 123 4.13 17.73 -4.00
CA SER A 123 5.42 18.29 -3.60
C SER A 123 6.55 17.68 -4.42
N LEU A 124 7.45 18.53 -4.90
CA LEU A 124 8.71 18.17 -5.54
C LEU A 124 9.91 18.73 -4.74
N GLY A 125 9.72 19.00 -3.45
CA GLY A 125 10.65 19.75 -2.59
C GLY A 125 11.95 19.02 -2.22
N GLY A 126 12.10 17.75 -2.56
CA GLY A 126 13.27 16.93 -2.20
C GLY A 126 12.93 15.75 -1.30
N ASP A 127 11.74 15.73 -0.70
CA ASP A 127 11.26 14.62 0.11
C ASP A 127 10.69 13.49 -0.75
N ALA A 128 10.78 12.26 -0.23
CA ALA A 128 10.14 11.09 -0.82
C ALA A 128 8.62 11.27 -0.88
N SER A 129 8.02 11.15 -2.06
CA SER A 129 6.58 11.28 -2.23
C SER A 129 6.10 10.55 -3.47
N CYS A 130 4.83 10.13 -3.49
CA CYS A 130 4.20 9.53 -4.67
C CYS A 130 2.95 10.30 -5.08
N GLY A 131 2.64 10.25 -6.38
CA GLY A 131 1.36 10.69 -6.91
C GLY A 131 0.23 9.71 -6.60
N THR A 132 -0.96 10.02 -7.13
CA THR A 132 -2.13 9.14 -7.01
C THR A 132 -1.96 7.89 -7.85
N VAL A 133 -2.54 6.80 -7.38
CA VAL A 133 -2.57 5.50 -8.06
C VAL A 133 -3.43 5.61 -9.31
N ALA A 134 -2.92 5.11 -10.44
CA ALA A 134 -3.69 4.91 -11.65
C ALA A 134 -4.19 3.45 -11.67
N SER A 135 -5.43 3.24 -11.24
CA SER A 135 -6.11 1.93 -11.27
C SER A 135 -6.71 1.59 -12.64
N ASN A 136 -6.80 2.56 -13.55
CA ASN A 136 -7.27 2.38 -14.91
C ASN A 136 -6.14 2.10 -15.91
N PHE A 137 -5.00 1.57 -15.44
CA PHE A 137 -3.90 1.17 -16.31
C PHE A 137 -4.17 -0.22 -16.89
N ILE A 138 -4.91 -0.26 -18.00
CA ILE A 138 -5.33 -1.50 -18.65
C ILE A 138 -4.48 -1.80 -19.88
N VAL A 139 -3.83 -2.96 -19.91
CA VAL A 139 -3.04 -3.44 -21.06
C VAL A 139 -3.76 -4.61 -21.72
N LYS A 140 -4.36 -4.37 -22.87
CA LYS A 140 -5.10 -5.39 -23.63
C LYS A 140 -4.18 -6.30 -24.42
N VAL A 141 -4.45 -7.61 -24.41
CA VAL A 141 -3.80 -8.54 -25.34
C VAL A 141 -4.22 -8.22 -26.78
N ARG A 142 -3.39 -8.63 -27.74
CA ARG A 142 -3.47 -8.24 -29.15
C ARG A 142 -3.80 -9.43 -30.06
N GLY A 143 -4.05 -9.09 -31.32
CA GLY A 143 -4.41 -10.05 -32.37
C GLY A 143 -5.90 -10.34 -32.37
N LYS A 144 -6.42 -10.75 -33.55
CA LYS A 144 -7.85 -11.06 -33.72
C LYS A 144 -8.33 -12.20 -32.82
N LYS A 145 -7.44 -13.18 -32.57
CA LYS A 145 -7.68 -14.35 -31.71
C LYS A 145 -7.17 -14.16 -30.28
N LYS A 146 -6.79 -12.94 -29.89
CA LYS A 146 -6.32 -12.62 -28.53
C LYS A 146 -5.13 -13.45 -28.04
N ASN A 147 -4.32 -13.95 -28.98
CA ASN A 147 -3.21 -14.86 -28.74
C ASN A 147 -1.84 -14.19 -28.80
N LYS A 148 -1.77 -12.85 -28.81
CA LYS A 148 -0.52 -12.10 -28.84
C LYS A 148 -0.41 -11.18 -27.63
N PRO A 149 0.79 -11.00 -27.04
CA PRO A 149 0.94 -10.09 -25.91
C PRO A 149 0.60 -8.64 -26.25
N GLY A 150 -0.05 -7.97 -25.29
CA GLY A 150 -0.21 -6.52 -25.20
C GLY A 150 1.00 -5.87 -24.54
N LYS A 151 1.31 -4.63 -24.91
CA LYS A 151 2.40 -3.87 -24.29
C LYS A 151 2.00 -2.43 -24.03
N ALA A 152 2.36 -1.94 -22.85
CA ALA A 152 2.36 -0.52 -22.50
C ALA A 152 3.76 -0.09 -22.07
N PHE A 153 4.03 1.20 -22.21
CA PHE A 153 5.29 1.81 -21.84
C PHE A 153 5.03 3.00 -20.93
N ILE A 154 5.84 3.10 -19.88
CA ILE A 154 5.86 4.25 -18.98
C ILE A 154 7.26 4.86 -19.09
N THR A 155 7.34 6.13 -19.47
CA THR A 155 8.61 6.87 -19.44
C THR A 155 8.54 7.89 -18.32
N LEU A 156 9.38 7.67 -17.30
CA LEU A 156 9.56 8.60 -16.20
C LEU A 156 10.61 9.63 -16.57
N MET A 157 10.48 10.83 -16.01
CA MET A 157 11.53 11.83 -16.11
C MET A 157 11.49 12.77 -14.92
N GLY A 158 12.62 12.85 -14.21
CA GLY A 158 12.90 13.80 -13.15
C GLY A 158 13.92 14.83 -13.62
N ILE A 159 13.64 16.11 -13.42
CA ILE A 159 14.60 17.19 -13.68
C ILE A 159 14.80 17.96 -12.38
N SER A 160 16.03 17.99 -11.87
CA SER A 160 16.38 18.76 -10.66
C SER A 160 16.28 20.28 -10.89
N THR A 161 16.21 21.04 -9.80
CA THR A 161 16.18 22.51 -9.81
C THR A 161 17.51 23.17 -10.23
N GLY A 162 18.61 22.40 -10.21
CA GLY A 162 19.92 22.83 -10.71
C GLY A 162 19.88 23.30 -12.17
N LYS A 163 20.89 24.08 -12.57
CA LYS A 163 21.03 24.63 -13.92
C LYS A 163 22.36 24.21 -14.54
N GLY A 164 22.40 24.13 -15.86
CA GLY A 164 23.62 23.77 -16.60
C GLY A 164 24.17 22.42 -16.14
N LYS A 165 25.47 22.37 -15.84
CA LYS A 165 26.14 21.13 -15.41
C LYS A 165 25.69 20.60 -14.05
N ALA A 166 25.09 21.44 -13.20
CA ALA A 166 24.51 21.04 -11.92
C ALA A 166 23.09 20.46 -12.07
N GLN A 167 22.48 20.56 -13.25
CA GLN A 167 21.18 19.96 -13.51
C GLN A 167 21.33 18.45 -13.68
N ARG A 168 20.80 17.72 -12.71
CA ARG A 168 20.57 16.28 -12.79
C ARG A 168 19.27 16.01 -13.55
N VAL A 169 19.33 15.01 -14.42
CA VAL A 169 18.20 14.46 -15.16
C VAL A 169 18.19 12.97 -14.92
N ASP A 170 17.03 12.50 -14.54
CA ASP A 170 16.71 11.09 -14.39
C ASP A 170 15.63 10.72 -15.41
N LYS A 171 15.76 9.57 -16.06
CA LYS A 171 14.88 9.17 -17.16
C LYS A 171 14.87 7.67 -17.37
N ASP A 172 13.82 7.05 -16.87
CA ASP A 172 13.62 5.61 -17.00
C ASP A 172 12.48 5.24 -17.94
N ARG A 173 12.61 4.07 -18.55
CA ARG A 173 11.55 3.49 -19.36
C ARG A 173 11.19 2.09 -18.88
N PHE A 174 9.95 1.97 -18.45
CA PHE A 174 9.33 0.71 -18.05
C PHE A 174 8.47 0.14 -19.18
N THR A 175 8.42 -1.18 -19.28
CA THR A 175 7.56 -1.94 -20.20
C THR A 175 6.69 -2.89 -19.40
N LEU A 176 5.37 -2.72 -19.50
CA LEU A 176 4.39 -3.62 -18.91
C LEU A 176 3.78 -4.44 -20.04
N THR A 177 3.90 -5.76 -19.94
CA THR A 177 3.41 -6.72 -20.94
C THR A 177 2.28 -7.53 -20.33
N CYS A 178 1.16 -7.60 -21.03
CA CYS A 178 0.08 -8.54 -20.71
C CYS A 178 0.13 -9.70 -21.71
N THR A 179 0.27 -10.92 -21.23
CA THR A 179 0.30 -12.14 -22.03
C THR A 179 -1.06 -12.84 -21.97
N PRO A 180 -1.56 -13.38 -23.08
CA PRO A 180 -2.76 -14.21 -23.06
C PRO A 180 -2.56 -15.40 -22.13
N HIS A 181 -3.58 -15.72 -21.34
CA HIS A 181 -3.56 -16.94 -20.54
C HIS A 181 -4.11 -18.14 -21.33
N GLY A 182 -3.69 -19.36 -20.96
CA GLY A 182 -4.27 -20.62 -21.46
C GLY A 182 -5.55 -21.00 -20.70
N THR A 183 -5.45 -21.24 -19.39
CA THR A 183 -6.58 -21.51 -18.48
C THR A 183 -6.28 -20.98 -17.08
N CYS A 184 -7.04 -20.00 -16.61
CA CYS A 184 -6.82 -19.42 -15.29
C CYS A 184 -6.96 -20.48 -14.20
N LYS A 185 -6.01 -20.50 -13.25
CA LYS A 185 -6.17 -21.36 -12.07
C LYS A 185 -7.34 -20.79 -11.26
N PRO A 186 -8.38 -21.57 -10.94
CA PRO A 186 -9.44 -21.07 -10.09
C PRO A 186 -8.82 -20.62 -8.75
N PRO A 187 -9.31 -19.51 -8.16
CA PRO A 187 -8.84 -19.07 -6.85
C PRO A 187 -8.95 -20.27 -5.89
N PRO A 188 -7.98 -20.46 -4.97
CA PRO A 188 -8.06 -21.54 -4.01
C PRO A 188 -9.40 -21.43 -3.28
N THR A 189 -10.27 -22.42 -3.48
CA THR A 189 -11.51 -22.52 -2.76
C THR A 189 -11.13 -22.58 -1.29
N LEU A 190 -11.38 -21.50 -0.54
CA LEU A 190 -11.35 -21.55 0.91
C LEU A 190 -12.32 -22.65 1.31
N CYS A 191 -11.81 -23.79 1.77
CA CYS A 191 -12.64 -24.83 2.34
C CYS A 191 -13.49 -24.17 3.44
N PRO A 192 -14.80 -24.48 3.54
CA PRO A 192 -15.59 -24.00 4.66
C PRO A 192 -14.87 -24.41 5.95
N ALA A 193 -14.53 -23.43 6.77
CA ALA A 193 -14.02 -23.69 8.10
C ALA A 193 -15.11 -24.48 8.83
N ASN A 194 -14.88 -25.77 9.07
CA ASN A 194 -15.72 -26.55 9.98
C ASN A 194 -15.54 -25.92 11.36
N THR A 195 -16.47 -25.04 11.73
CA THR A 195 -16.63 -24.52 13.08
C THR A 195 -16.88 -25.71 14.00
N THR A 196 -15.82 -26.20 14.63
CA THR A 196 -15.92 -27.31 15.57
C THR A 196 -16.42 -26.71 16.88
N THR A 197 -17.74 -26.67 17.06
CA THR A 197 -18.37 -26.25 18.32
C THR A 197 -18.01 -27.28 19.39
N THR A 198 -17.02 -26.97 20.23
CA THR A 198 -16.67 -27.78 21.39
C THR A 198 -17.78 -27.62 22.43
N THR A 199 -18.69 -28.58 22.48
CA THR A 199 -19.69 -28.69 23.56
C THR A 199 -19.01 -29.29 24.78
N LEU A 200 -18.86 -28.51 25.85
CA LEU A 200 -18.40 -29.01 27.15
C LEU A 200 -19.48 -29.95 27.74
N PRO A 201 -19.17 -31.21 28.08
CA PRO A 201 -20.11 -32.04 28.81
C PRO A 201 -20.22 -31.56 30.26
N SER A 202 -21.44 -31.22 30.67
CA SER A 202 -21.80 -31.02 32.06
C SER A 202 -21.75 -32.37 32.78
N LEU A 203 -20.71 -32.59 33.60
CA LEU A 203 -20.56 -33.74 34.48
C LEU A 203 -21.33 -33.49 35.78
N CYS A 204 -22.53 -34.06 35.89
CA CYS A 204 -23.14 -34.35 37.18
C CYS A 204 -22.55 -35.68 37.67
N GLY A 205 -21.70 -35.61 38.69
CA GLY A 205 -21.12 -36.78 39.33
C GLY A 205 -22.14 -37.53 40.18
N ASN A 206 -22.06 -38.86 40.18
CA ASN A 206 -22.20 -39.61 41.43
C ASN A 206 -21.33 -40.87 41.39
N HIS A 207 -20.79 -41.17 42.56
CA HIS A 207 -19.68 -42.07 42.84
C HIS A 207 -19.95 -43.55 42.53
N THR A 208 -18.95 -44.27 42.01
CA THR A 208 -18.53 -45.58 42.56
C THR A 208 -17.11 -45.93 42.07
N MET A 209 -16.26 -46.37 43.00
CA MET A 209 -14.92 -46.91 42.74
C MET A 209 -15.01 -48.38 42.28
N ASP A 210 -14.13 -48.85 41.38
CA ASP A 210 -12.93 -49.61 41.75
C ASP A 210 -12.09 -50.10 40.54
N ALA A 211 -10.78 -50.19 40.80
CA ALA A 211 -9.69 -51.00 40.25
C ALA A 211 -9.51 -51.30 38.75
N GLY A 212 -8.37 -50.81 38.24
CA GLY A 212 -7.34 -51.70 37.71
C GLY A 212 -7.19 -51.79 36.18
N ALA A 213 -6.13 -51.17 35.65
CA ALA A 213 -5.12 -51.83 34.81
C ALA A 213 -4.22 -50.79 34.09
N THR A 214 -2.93 -50.93 34.36
CA THR A 214 -1.75 -50.35 33.70
C THR A 214 -1.66 -50.65 32.21
N ALA A 215 -1.29 -49.66 31.38
CA ALA A 215 -0.15 -49.73 30.44
C ALA A 215 0.01 -48.47 29.55
N SER A 216 1.16 -47.80 29.73
CA SER A 216 2.13 -47.38 28.71
C SER A 216 1.69 -46.69 27.39
N ARG A 217 1.97 -45.36 27.29
CA ARG A 217 2.93 -44.74 26.33
C ARG A 217 2.73 -43.22 26.29
N GLN A 218 3.60 -42.46 26.95
CA GLN A 218 3.74 -41.02 26.76
C GLN A 218 4.76 -40.75 25.64
N GLY A 219 4.26 -40.43 24.45
CA GLY A 219 4.99 -39.58 23.50
C GLY A 219 4.57 -38.13 23.75
N SER A 220 5.44 -37.35 24.39
CA SER A 220 5.16 -35.97 24.75
C SER A 220 5.99 -35.04 23.86
N SER A 221 5.39 -34.59 22.75
CA SER A 221 5.93 -33.52 21.92
C SER A 221 5.28 -32.20 22.34
N SER A 222 6.01 -31.45 23.14
CA SER A 222 5.69 -30.10 23.62
C SER A 222 5.55 -29.09 22.47
N ALA A 223 4.40 -28.44 22.37
CA ALA A 223 4.24 -27.16 21.66
C ALA A 223 3.50 -26.16 22.56
N THR A 224 4.23 -25.56 23.50
CA THR A 224 3.78 -24.42 24.30
C THR A 224 3.77 -23.17 23.42
N ARG A 225 2.59 -22.77 22.95
CA ARG A 225 2.37 -21.39 22.50
C ARG A 225 2.24 -20.50 23.74
N ARG A 226 3.19 -19.58 23.93
CA ARG A 226 2.98 -18.36 24.71
C ARG A 226 3.23 -17.17 23.81
N ALA A 227 2.14 -16.53 23.39
CA ALA A 227 2.16 -15.12 23.04
C ALA A 227 2.19 -14.33 24.35
N ALA A 228 3.19 -13.48 24.51
CA ALA A 228 3.18 -12.43 25.52
C ALA A 228 3.46 -11.11 24.80
N ALA A 229 2.45 -10.24 24.86
CA ALA A 229 2.50 -8.87 24.41
C ALA A 229 3.48 -8.05 25.26
N ALA A 230 4.22 -7.16 24.61
CA ALA A 230 4.85 -6.02 25.27
C ALA A 230 4.47 -4.74 24.49
N ALA A 231 3.46 -4.05 25.01
CA ALA A 231 3.11 -2.70 24.59
C ALA A 231 4.08 -1.70 25.26
N ALA A 232 4.90 -1.02 24.46
CA ALA A 232 5.64 0.15 24.90
C ALA A 232 4.87 1.41 24.48
N ARG A 233 4.34 2.11 25.49
CA ARG A 233 3.76 3.45 25.39
C ARG A 233 4.85 4.47 25.03
N VAL A 234 4.62 5.32 24.03
CA VAL A 234 5.30 6.61 23.92
C VAL A 234 4.24 7.71 23.91
N ARG A 235 4.37 8.61 24.90
CA ARG A 235 3.50 9.77 25.14
C ARG A 235 3.82 10.86 24.11
N SER A 236 2.81 11.29 23.36
CA SER A 236 2.88 12.48 22.50
C SER A 236 2.56 13.74 23.31
N ALA A 237 3.48 14.70 23.33
CA ALA A 237 3.25 16.06 23.86
C ALA A 237 2.66 16.96 22.77
N PRO A 238 1.84 17.98 23.11
CA PRO A 238 1.24 18.88 22.13
C PRO A 238 2.18 20.05 21.79
N THR A 239 2.57 20.17 20.52
CA THR A 239 3.36 21.31 20.04
C THR A 239 2.43 22.47 19.66
N ARG A 240 2.64 23.62 20.33
CA ARG A 240 1.96 24.90 20.13
C ARG A 240 1.90 25.34 18.66
N ALA A 241 0.70 25.74 18.22
CA ALA A 241 0.48 26.47 16.98
C ALA A 241 1.18 27.84 17.02
N ARG A 242 2.01 28.13 16.02
CA ARG A 242 2.68 29.43 15.84
C ARG A 242 1.82 30.29 14.90
N VAL A 243 1.25 31.36 15.44
CA VAL A 243 0.55 32.42 14.70
C VAL A 243 1.54 33.06 13.72
N ARG A 244 1.24 33.00 12.41
CA ARG A 244 2.02 33.68 11.36
C ARG A 244 1.55 35.13 11.24
N ARG A 245 2.50 36.07 11.36
CA ARG A 245 2.28 37.50 11.06
C ARG A 245 2.10 37.72 9.55
N PRO A 246 1.27 38.70 9.14
CA PRO A 246 1.16 39.12 7.75
C PRO A 246 2.44 39.83 7.26
N PRO A 247 2.72 39.79 5.94
CA PRO A 247 3.88 40.44 5.34
C PRO A 247 3.75 41.98 5.31
N PRO A 248 4.87 42.72 5.35
CA PRO A 248 4.86 44.18 5.24
C PRO A 248 4.49 44.64 3.82
N ALA A 249 3.73 45.73 3.75
CA ALA A 249 3.32 46.39 2.52
C ALA A 249 4.53 46.92 1.74
N ARG A 250 4.51 46.72 0.42
CA ARG A 250 5.55 47.13 -0.52
C ARG A 250 5.37 48.62 -0.84
N ALA A 251 6.41 49.42 -0.58
CA ALA A 251 6.43 50.85 -0.91
C ALA A 251 6.36 51.06 -2.44
N ALA A 252 5.54 52.02 -2.87
CA ALA A 252 5.41 52.43 -4.26
C ALA A 252 6.60 53.30 -4.69
N HIS A 253 7.12 53.04 -5.89
CA HIS A 253 8.14 53.87 -6.53
C HIS A 253 7.51 55.13 -7.12
N PRO A 254 8.16 56.31 -7.02
CA PRO A 254 7.67 57.54 -7.64
C PRO A 254 7.83 57.50 -9.16
N ILE A 255 6.80 57.99 -9.85
CA ILE A 255 6.74 58.20 -11.30
C ILE A 255 7.46 59.54 -11.61
N PRO A 256 8.37 59.60 -12.60
CA PRO A 256 9.02 60.86 -12.99
C PRO A 256 8.03 61.79 -13.73
N PRO A 257 8.10 63.11 -13.52
CA PRO A 257 7.32 64.08 -14.30
C PRO A 257 7.86 64.21 -15.73
N CYS A 258 6.93 64.52 -16.65
CA CYS A 258 7.18 64.83 -18.07
C CYS A 258 8.08 66.05 -18.26
#